data_AF-A0A2H0TCU5-F1
#
_entry.id   AF-A0A2H0TCU5-F1
#
_cell.length_a   1.000
_cell.length_b   1.000
_cell.length_c   1.000
_cell.angle_alpha   90.00
_cell.angle_beta   90.00
_cell.angle_gamma   90.00
#
_symmetry.space_group_name_H-M   'P 1'
#
loop_
_entity.id
_entity.type
_entity.pdbx_description
1 polymer ?
#
loop_
_entity_poly.entity_id
_entity_poly.type
_entity_poly.pdbx_seq_one_letter_code
_entity_poly.pdbx_strand_id
1 'polypeptide(L)'
;MNEEQKKKRSVVFWVAYAVYYVITFFTAPWFRAKLYLAWDEYQEFGHYRERVSVVDVIWAMQHFFADKWERQYYYRQRIKRYPRLRWLVLFTPWIFEKPAMFDLIVREGLTKKVLREV
;
A
#
# COMPACT_ATOMS: atom_id res chain seq x y z
N MET A 1 39.73 -4.66 13.57
CA MET A 1 38.37 -4.36 14.08
C MET A 1 37.97 -5.47 15.04
N ASN A 2 37.81 -5.16 16.33
CA ASN A 2 37.63 -6.15 17.41
C ASN A 2 36.29 -6.89 17.31
N GLU A 3 36.25 -8.17 17.70
CA GLU A 3 35.04 -9.02 17.71
C GLU A 3 33.90 -8.41 18.53
N GLU A 4 34.25 -7.70 19.60
CA GLU A 4 33.29 -6.98 20.45
C GLU A 4 32.55 -5.85 19.71
N GLN A 5 33.23 -5.18 18.77
CA GLN A 5 32.62 -4.14 17.93
C GLN A 5 31.68 -4.74 16.87
N LYS A 6 31.99 -5.94 16.34
CA LYS A 6 31.09 -6.67 15.43
C LYS A 6 29.81 -7.12 16.14
N LYS A 7 29.94 -7.65 17.36
CA LYS A 7 28.80 -8.11 18.17
C LYS A 7 27.85 -6.95 18.53
N LYS A 8 28.39 -5.81 18.97
CA LYS A 8 27.57 -4.60 19.25
C LYS A 8 26.83 -4.10 18.01
N ARG A 9 27.47 -4.07 16.83
CA ARG A 9 26.81 -3.70 15.57
C ARG A 9 25.68 -4.67 15.18
N SER A 10 25.89 -5.97 15.38
CA SER A 10 24.86 -6.99 15.09
C SER A 10 23.63 -6.81 15.98
N VAL A 11 23.82 -6.59 17.29
CA VAL A 11 22.69 -6.37 18.23
C VAL A 11 21.92 -5.10 17.87
N VAL A 12 22.61 -4.00 17.58
CA VAL A 12 21.96 -2.74 17.16
C VAL A 12 21.14 -2.94 15.89
N PHE A 13 21.66 -3.68 14.91
CA PHE A 13 20.92 -4.01 13.69
C PHE A 13 19.64 -4.81 13.98
N TRP A 14 19.71 -5.83 14.83
CA TRP A 14 18.54 -6.64 15.20
C TRP A 14 17.48 -5.82 15.94
N VAL A 15 17.90 -4.94 16.85
CA VAL A 15 16.99 -4.02 17.55
C VAL A 15 16.34 -3.05 16.57
N ALA A 16 17.11 -2.44 15.66
CA ALA A 16 16.57 -1.54 14.65
C ALA A 16 15.58 -2.25 13.71
N TYR A 17 15.89 -3.48 13.29
CA TYR A 17 15.01 -4.30 12.47
C TYR A 17 13.71 -4.64 13.20
N ALA A 18 13.78 -5.04 14.47
CA ALA A 18 12.60 -5.32 15.27
C ALA A 18 11.72 -4.08 15.45
N VAL A 19 12.31 -2.91 15.73
CA VAL A 19 11.58 -1.65 15.83
C VAL A 19 10.90 -1.29 14.51
N TYR A 20 11.61 -1.42 13.38
CA TYR A 20 11.03 -1.21 12.06
C TYR A 20 9.86 -2.15 11.79
N TYR A 21 10.00 -3.44 12.11
CA TYR A 21 8.94 -4.43 11.93
C TYR A 21 7.71 -4.12 12.78
N VAL A 22 7.91 -3.73 14.04
CA VAL A 22 6.83 -3.34 14.95
C VAL A 22 6.09 -2.11 14.41
N ILE A 23 6.82 -1.06 14.02
CA ILE A 23 6.23 0.16 13.46
C ILE A 23 5.44 -0.13 12.18
N THR A 24 6.02 -0.91 11.26
CA THR A 24 5.35 -1.28 10.00
C THR A 24 4.11 -2.14 10.24
N PHE A 25 4.16 -3.08 11.18
CA PHE A 25 3.00 -3.87 11.58
C PHE A 25 1.86 -3.00 12.10
N PHE A 26 2.15 -2.06 13.00
CA PHE A 26 1.14 -1.17 13.56
C PHE A 26 0.63 -0.13 12.56
N THR A 27 1.45 0.33 11.61
CA THR A 27 1.03 1.33 10.61
C THR A 27 0.39 0.72 9.36
N ALA A 28 0.58 -0.58 9.12
CA ALA A 28 0.05 -1.29 7.97
C ALA A 28 -1.48 -1.15 7.77
N PRO A 29 -2.33 -1.21 8.81
CA PRO A 29 -3.78 -1.03 8.65
C PRO A 29 -4.13 0.33 8.02
N TRP A 30 -3.52 1.43 8.46
CA TRP A 30 -3.75 2.76 7.91
C TRP A 30 -3.28 2.89 6.46
N PHE A 31 -2.14 2.29 6.15
CA PHE A 31 -1.64 2.28 4.77
C PHE A 31 -2.61 1.51 3.85
N ARG A 32 -3.05 0.32 4.28
CA ARG A 32 -4.02 -0.51 3.55
C ARG A 32 -5.36 0.21 3.35
N ALA A 33 -5.92 0.80 4.40
CA ALA A 33 -7.17 1.55 4.33
C ALA A 33 -7.11 2.67 3.28
N LYS A 34 -6.04 3.48 3.30
CA LYS A 34 -5.84 4.56 2.31
C LYS A 34 -5.71 4.02 0.90
N LEU A 35 -5.00 2.91 0.74
CA LEU A 35 -4.78 2.26 -0.53
C LEU A 35 -6.07 1.69 -1.12
N TYR A 36 -6.90 1.02 -0.31
CA TYR A 36 -8.19 0.46 -0.75
C TYR A 36 -9.16 1.57 -1.14
N LEU A 37 -9.25 2.63 -0.34
CA LEU A 37 -10.07 3.80 -0.70
C LEU A 37 -9.60 4.53 -1.96
N ALA A 38 -8.29 4.62 -2.18
CA ALA A 38 -7.74 5.17 -3.42
C ALA A 38 -8.09 4.28 -4.61
N TRP A 39 -8.05 2.96 -4.43
CA TRP A 39 -8.38 1.99 -5.45
C TRP A 39 -9.85 2.08 -5.87
N ASP A 40 -10.77 2.16 -4.90
CA ASP A 40 -12.21 2.30 -5.21
C ASP A 40 -12.49 3.55 -6.06
N GLU A 41 -11.92 4.70 -5.67
CA GLU A 41 -12.07 5.94 -6.45
C GLU A 41 -11.41 5.83 -7.83
N TYR A 42 -10.25 5.18 -7.92
CA TYR A 42 -9.56 4.94 -9.18
C TYR A 42 -10.38 4.06 -10.15
N GLN A 43 -11.04 3.02 -9.63
CA GLN A 43 -11.90 2.15 -10.43
C GLN A 43 -13.16 2.85 -10.91
N GLU A 44 -13.77 3.66 -10.05
CA GLU A 44 -15.03 4.35 -10.35
C GLU A 44 -14.82 5.57 -11.28
N PHE A 45 -13.76 6.34 -11.07
CA PHE A 45 -13.58 7.67 -11.70
C PHE A 45 -12.19 7.95 -12.27
N GLY A 46 -11.24 7.01 -12.14
CA GLY A 46 -9.90 7.17 -12.65
C GLY A 46 -9.73 6.66 -14.08
N HIS A 47 -8.47 6.62 -14.53
CA HIS A 47 -8.08 6.05 -15.81
C HIS A 47 -8.23 4.52 -15.88
N TYR A 48 -8.82 3.88 -14.86
CA TYR A 48 -8.93 2.43 -14.78
C TYR A 48 -9.61 1.83 -16.01
N ARG A 49 -10.79 2.32 -16.41
CA ARG A 49 -11.50 1.79 -17.60
C ARG A 49 -10.70 1.96 -18.88
N GLU A 50 -10.07 3.12 -19.05
CA GLU A 50 -9.21 3.42 -20.20
C GLU A 50 -8.02 2.45 -20.25
N ARG A 51 -7.28 2.30 -19.15
CA ARG A 51 -6.11 1.41 -19.07
C ARG A 51 -6.46 -0.06 -19.23
N VAL A 52 -7.60 -0.50 -18.67
CA VAL A 52 -8.12 -1.85 -18.87
C VAL A 52 -8.49 -2.09 -20.33
N SER A 53 -9.13 -1.12 -20.99
CA SER A 53 -9.53 -1.24 -22.39
C SER A 53 -8.35 -1.26 -23.37
N VAL A 54 -7.25 -0.60 -23.04
CA VAL A 54 -6.07 -0.48 -23.90
C VAL A 54 -5.12 -1.66 -23.73
N VAL A 55 -4.96 -2.17 -22.51
CA VAL A 55 -3.99 -3.24 -22.23
C VAL A 55 -4.67 -4.41 -21.53
N ASP A 56 -4.83 -4.33 -20.20
CA ASP A 56 -5.52 -5.31 -19.37
C ASP A 56 -5.60 -4.79 -17.92
N VAL A 57 -6.38 -5.49 -17.09
CA VAL A 57 -6.53 -5.29 -15.65
C VAL A 57 -5.19 -5.31 -14.92
N ILE A 58 -4.34 -6.30 -15.21
CA ILE A 58 -3.05 -6.47 -14.53
C ILE A 58 -2.17 -5.23 -14.73
N TRP A 59 -2.12 -4.70 -15.95
CA TRP A 59 -1.30 -3.54 -16.28
C TRP A 59 -1.85 -2.26 -15.62
N ALA A 60 -3.18 -2.07 -15.66
CA ALA A 60 -3.83 -0.94 -14.98
C ALA A 60 -3.53 -0.94 -13.47
N MET A 61 -3.56 -2.12 -12.85
CA MET A 61 -3.20 -2.30 -11.46
C MET A 61 -1.73 -1.96 -11.18
N GLN A 62 -0.80 -2.51 -11.97
CA GLN A 62 0.64 -2.23 -11.79
C GLN A 62 0.93 -0.72 -11.85
N HIS A 63 0.31 0.00 -12.79
CA HIS A 63 0.45 1.46 -12.86
C HIS A 63 -0.06 2.16 -11.60
N PHE A 64 -1.23 1.76 -11.11
CA PHE A 64 -1.76 2.30 -9.86
C PHE A 64 -0.82 2.05 -8.66
N PHE A 65 -0.18 0.87 -8.56
CA PHE A 65 0.78 0.59 -7.49
C PHE A 65 2.15 1.25 -7.68
N ALA A 66 2.57 1.52 -8.90
CA ALA A 66 3.80 2.23 -9.17
C ALA A 66 3.67 3.73 -8.83
N ASP A 67 2.54 4.36 -9.16
CA ASP A 67 2.38 5.81 -9.01
C ASP A 67 1.81 6.22 -7.64
N LYS A 68 2.71 6.66 -6.76
CA LYS A 68 2.35 7.17 -5.42
C LYS A 68 1.50 8.44 -5.47
N TRP A 69 1.71 9.31 -6.45
CA TRP A 69 0.97 10.57 -6.57
C TRP A 69 -0.46 10.32 -7.00
N GLU A 70 -0.65 9.41 -7.95
CA GLU A 70 -1.96 8.95 -8.42
C GLU A 70 -2.78 8.39 -7.25
N ARG A 71 -2.20 7.48 -6.44
CA ARG A 71 -2.88 6.93 -5.25
C ARG A 71 -3.28 8.01 -4.25
N GLN A 72 -2.39 8.97 -3.98
CA GLN A 72 -2.70 10.05 -3.05
C GLN A 72 -3.79 10.98 -3.59
N TYR A 73 -3.79 11.24 -4.90
CA TYR A 73 -4.82 12.02 -5.56
C TYR A 73 -6.19 11.36 -5.40
N TYR A 74 -6.33 10.08 -5.77
CA TYR A 74 -7.60 9.36 -5.68
C TYR A 74 -8.06 9.17 -4.23
N TYR A 75 -7.14 8.90 -3.29
CA TYR A 75 -7.48 8.91 -1.87
C TYR A 75 -8.08 10.25 -1.44
N ARG A 76 -7.44 11.37 -1.81
CA ARG A 76 -7.94 12.72 -1.46
C ARG A 76 -9.30 12.99 -2.09
N GLN A 77 -9.53 12.56 -3.32
CA GLN A 77 -10.84 12.71 -3.98
C GLN A 77 -11.92 11.89 -3.28
N ARG A 78 -11.62 10.64 -2.89
CA ARG A 78 -12.55 9.80 -2.12
C ARG A 78 -12.93 10.44 -0.79
N ILE A 79 -11.94 11.00 -0.08
CA ILE A 79 -12.18 11.71 1.19
C ILE A 79 -12.96 13.00 0.99
N LYS A 80 -12.71 13.76 -0.09
CA LYS A 80 -13.50 14.97 -0.40
C LYS A 80 -14.97 14.63 -0.65
N ARG A 81 -15.23 13.55 -1.39
CA ARG A 81 -16.58 13.08 -1.70
C ARG A 81 -17.29 12.50 -0.47
N TYR A 82 -16.56 11.77 0.37
CA TYR A 82 -17.08 11.17 1.60
C TYR A 82 -16.20 11.56 2.81
N PRO A 83 -16.40 12.76 3.39
CA PRO A 83 -15.57 13.26 4.49
C PRO A 83 -15.52 12.35 5.72
N ARG A 84 -16.60 11.58 5.96
CA ARG A 84 -16.69 10.61 7.06
C ARG A 84 -15.62 9.51 6.99
N LEU A 85 -15.18 9.15 5.78
CA LEU A 85 -14.13 8.15 5.59
C LEU A 85 -12.81 8.57 6.22
N ARG A 86 -12.54 9.88 6.35
CA ARG A 86 -11.31 10.35 7.01
C ARG A 86 -11.26 9.89 8.47
N TRP A 87 -12.39 9.96 9.15
CA TRP A 87 -12.51 9.54 10.56
C TRP A 87 -12.43 8.03 10.69
N LEU A 88 -13.08 7.30 9.78
CA LEU A 88 -13.01 5.83 9.75
C LEU A 88 -11.59 5.33 9.48
N VAL A 89 -10.84 5.96 8.58
CA VAL A 89 -9.43 5.63 8.34
C VAL A 89 -8.58 5.93 9.57
N LEU A 90 -8.88 6.99 10.31
CA LEU A 90 -8.10 7.38 11.48
C LEU A 90 -8.33 6.43 12.66
N PHE A 91 -9.59 6.12 12.98
CA PHE A 91 -9.97 5.40 14.19
C PHE A 91 -10.19 3.91 13.98
N THR A 92 -10.60 3.50 12.78
CA THR A 92 -10.99 2.11 12.49
C THR A 92 -10.49 1.65 11.10
N PRO A 93 -9.17 1.71 10.82
CA PRO A 93 -8.62 1.36 9.49
C PRO A 93 -8.79 -0.11 9.08
N TRP A 94 -9.06 -1.01 10.02
CA TRP A 94 -9.27 -2.44 9.76
C TRP A 94 -10.63 -2.79 9.17
N ILE A 95 -11.59 -1.86 9.15
CA ILE A 95 -12.92 -2.10 8.55
C ILE A 95 -12.88 -2.13 7.03
N PHE A 96 -11.82 -1.60 6.43
CA PHE A 96 -11.69 -1.52 4.98
C PHE A 96 -11.24 -2.88 4.46
N GLU A 97 -12.17 -3.55 3.80
CA GLU A 97 -11.91 -4.85 3.20
C GLU A 97 -10.96 -4.71 2.01
N LYS A 98 -10.10 -5.71 1.86
CA LYS A 98 -9.19 -5.79 0.72
C LYS A 98 -10.02 -6.04 -0.55
N PRO A 99 -9.87 -5.21 -1.60
CA PRO A 99 -10.54 -5.43 -2.87
C PRO A 99 -10.18 -6.80 -3.45
N ALA A 100 -11.17 -7.57 -3.94
CA ALA A 100 -10.97 -8.91 -4.48
C ALA A 100 -9.94 -8.95 -5.62
N MET A 101 -9.85 -7.88 -6.42
CA MET A 101 -8.88 -7.73 -7.50
C MET A 101 -7.42 -7.80 -7.01
N PHE A 102 -7.13 -7.45 -5.77
CA PHE A 102 -5.76 -7.50 -5.24
C PHE A 102 -5.27 -8.94 -5.09
N ASP A 103 -6.17 -9.91 -4.93
CA ASP A 103 -5.78 -11.32 -4.90
C ASP A 103 -5.31 -11.83 -6.25
N LEU A 104 -5.76 -11.24 -7.36
CA LEU A 104 -5.27 -11.57 -8.70
C LEU A 104 -3.79 -11.21 -8.84
N ILE A 105 -3.37 -10.02 -8.40
CA ILE A 105 -1.95 -9.61 -8.45
C ILE A 105 -1.06 -10.51 -7.61
N VAL A 106 -1.53 -10.88 -6.42
CA VAL A 106 -0.77 -11.75 -5.52
C VAL A 106 -0.59 -13.14 -6.14
N ARG A 107 -1.64 -13.68 -6.77
CA ARG A 107 -1.60 -14.96 -7.49
C ARG A 107 -0.70 -14.93 -8.73
N GLU A 108 -0.71 -13.83 -9.47
CA GLU A 108 0.14 -13.61 -10.64
C GLU A 108 1.63 -13.32 -10.27
N GLY A 109 2.00 -13.40 -8.98
CA GLY A 109 3.39 -13.28 -8.53
C GLY A 109 3.99 -11.87 -8.63
N LEU A 110 3.17 -10.86 -8.92
CA LEU A 110 3.59 -9.48 -9.18
C LEU A 110 3.98 -8.71 -7.91
N THR A 111 3.63 -9.22 -6.74
CA THR A 111 4.04 -8.66 -5.44
C THR A 111 5.55 -8.61 -5.23
N LYS A 112 6.32 -9.57 -5.79
CA LYS A 112 7.79 -9.59 -5.62
C LYS A 112 8.51 -8.46 -6.34
N LYS A 113 7.91 -7.86 -7.38
CA LYS A 113 8.53 -6.78 -8.17
C LYS A 113 8.20 -5.40 -7.59
N VAL A 114 6.96 -5.21 -7.14
CA VAL A 114 6.47 -3.92 -6.63
C VAL A 114 6.90 -3.62 -5.19
N LEU A 115 7.03 -4.64 -4.32
CA LEU A 115 7.57 -4.48 -2.95
C LEU A 115 9.10 -4.35 -2.90
N ARG A 116 9.80 -4.52 -4.03
CA ARG A 116 11.27 -4.39 -4.10
C ARG A 116 11.73 -2.96 -4.42
N GLU A 117 10.80 -2.11 -4.86
CA GLU A 117 11.03 -0.71 -5.26
C GLU A 117 10.44 0.31 -4.26
N VAL A 118 9.97 -0.16 -3.10
CA VAL A 118 9.54 0.65 -1.95
C VAL A 118 10.41 0.32 -0.75
#